data_AF-A0A2G5V4W6-F1
#
_entry.id   AF-A0A2G5V4W6-F1
#
_cell.length_a   1.000
_cell.length_b   1.000
_cell.length_c   1.000
_cell.angle_alpha   90.00
_cell.angle_beta   90.00
_cell.angle_gamma   90.00
#
_symmetry.space_group_name_H-M   'P 1'
#
loop_
_entity.id
_entity.type
_entity.pdbx_description
1 polymer ?
#
loop_
_entity_poly.entity_id
_entity_poly.type
_entity_poly.pdbx_seq_one_letter_code
_entity_poly.pdbx_strand_id
1 'polypeptide(L)'
;MGYFAKLFPPYYKYPVLIFLFCEFVYSAFVLAISEAYYKSAALILPIAYRIFDDTVKKNKPGFDWSPEEKDILEVYKVQMLFLWVISAIGVILCIFVMIPQFFDFNDKRGNPSHLCLVRKKLAWVMFLIVTVYIIVLGIAVFWAWTDGGAAAKHFHAHFDGAEKEEIYITELEEAFDCESDDDQEVAEVTMCWEKVNKTFISHTWLDILFFAYLSGHILVFASLPFFNRKLFKDDDEFINATSDKLLDN
;
A
#
# COMPACT_ATOMS: atom_id res chain seq x y z
N MET A 1 23.92 18.55 20.68
CA MET A 1 23.34 18.48 19.31
C MET A 1 21.82 18.35 19.40
N GLY A 2 21.07 19.19 18.67
CA GLY A 2 19.61 19.29 18.79
C GLY A 2 18.85 18.09 18.20
N TYR A 3 17.60 17.92 18.65
CA TYR A 3 16.65 16.88 18.21
C TYR A 3 16.56 16.75 16.68
N PHE A 4 16.59 17.88 15.97
CA PHE A 4 16.52 17.96 14.50
C PHE A 4 17.66 17.26 13.76
N ALA A 5 18.89 17.28 14.30
CA ALA A 5 20.02 16.62 13.64
C ALA A 5 19.89 15.08 13.63
N LYS A 6 19.08 14.53 14.53
CA LYS A 6 18.84 13.08 14.65
C LYS A 6 17.75 12.56 13.72
N LEU A 7 16.99 13.46 13.09
CA LEU A 7 15.96 13.14 12.09
C LEU A 7 16.53 12.83 10.72
N PHE A 8 17.82 13.10 10.47
CA PHE A 8 18.45 12.96 9.16
C PHE A 8 19.55 11.88 9.18
N PRO A 9 19.85 11.27 8.03
CA PRO A 9 20.91 10.27 7.92
C PRO A 9 22.30 10.84 8.27
N PRO A 10 23.27 9.98 8.64
CA PRO A 10 23.18 8.52 8.63
C PRO A 10 22.37 7.96 9.80
N TYR A 11 21.68 6.84 9.56
CA TYR A 11 20.89 6.13 10.55
C TYR A 11 21.58 4.84 10.98
N TYR A 12 21.34 4.40 12.21
CA TYR A 12 21.79 3.10 12.69
C TYR A 12 20.95 1.95 12.09
N LYS A 13 21.53 0.76 11.91
CA LYS A 13 20.89 -0.35 11.17
C LYS A 13 19.54 -0.79 11.71
N TYR A 14 19.37 -0.85 13.03
CA TYR A 14 18.15 -1.37 13.67
C TYR A 14 16.93 -0.45 13.47
N PRO A 15 17.02 0.88 13.66
CA PRO A 15 15.93 1.77 13.27
C PRO A 15 15.57 1.66 11.78
N VAL A 16 16.57 1.69 10.88
CA VAL A 16 16.33 1.54 9.44
C VAL A 16 15.61 0.24 9.13
N LEU A 17 16.00 -0.86 9.77
CA LEU A 17 15.37 -2.16 9.62
C LEU A 17 13.91 -2.13 10.08
N ILE A 18 13.62 -1.58 11.26
CA ILE A 18 12.25 -1.49 11.78
C ILE A 18 11.38 -0.65 10.83
N PHE A 19 11.88 0.49 10.37
CA PHE A 19 11.13 1.37 9.47
C PHE A 19 10.88 0.73 8.10
N LEU A 20 11.91 0.17 7.48
CA LEU A 20 11.75 -0.50 6.19
C LEU A 20 10.94 -1.80 6.31
N PHE A 21 10.95 -2.47 7.47
CA PHE A 21 10.11 -3.64 7.71
C PHE A 21 8.63 -3.24 7.85
N CYS A 22 8.32 -2.18 8.60
CA CYS A 22 6.96 -1.65 8.66
C CYS A 22 6.47 -1.22 7.27
N GLU A 23 7.33 -0.54 6.50
CA GLU A 23 7.00 -0.11 5.14
C GLU A 23 6.82 -1.29 4.18
N PHE A 24 7.66 -2.32 4.30
CA PHE A 24 7.53 -3.56 3.56
C PHE A 24 6.20 -4.25 3.84
N VAL A 25 5.81 -4.38 5.10
CA VAL A 25 4.54 -5.01 5.51
C VAL A 25 3.36 -4.19 5.00
N TYR A 26 3.40 -2.86 5.15
CA TYR A 26 2.36 -1.98 4.65
C TYR A 26 2.22 -2.11 3.12
N SER A 27 3.34 -2.02 2.39
CA SER A 27 3.38 -2.18 0.93
C SER A 27 2.85 -3.54 0.50
N ALA A 28 3.23 -4.62 1.18
CA ALA A 28 2.74 -5.97 0.86
C ALA A 28 1.23 -6.10 1.08
N PHE A 29 0.69 -5.44 2.11
CA PHE A 29 -0.75 -5.44 2.38
C PHE A 29 -1.53 -4.66 1.32
N VAL A 30 -1.07 -3.44 0.97
CA VAL A 30 -1.67 -2.64 -0.10
C VAL A 30 -1.57 -3.36 -1.44
N LEU A 31 -0.44 -4.01 -1.72
CA LEU A 31 -0.24 -4.84 -2.92
C LEU A 31 -1.32 -5.91 -3.04
N ALA A 32 -1.49 -6.74 -2.01
CA ALA A 32 -2.45 -7.85 -2.03
C ALA A 32 -3.90 -7.37 -2.19
N ILE A 33 -4.27 -6.30 -1.47
CA ILE A 33 -5.60 -5.71 -1.53
C ILE A 33 -5.87 -5.15 -2.93
N SER A 34 -4.99 -4.28 -3.41
CA SER A 34 -5.18 -3.60 -4.70
C SER A 34 -5.18 -4.58 -5.87
N GLU A 35 -4.38 -5.65 -5.84
CA GLU A 35 -4.43 -6.72 -6.83
C GLU A 35 -5.78 -7.43 -6.86
N ALA A 36 -6.30 -7.81 -5.68
CA ALA A 36 -7.58 -8.50 -5.58
C ALA A 36 -8.73 -7.65 -6.13
N TYR A 37 -8.84 -6.39 -5.68
CA TYR A 37 -9.90 -5.48 -6.12
C TYR A 37 -9.74 -5.06 -7.58
N TYR A 38 -8.51 -4.88 -8.09
CA TYR A 38 -8.27 -4.63 -9.51
C TYR A 38 -8.75 -5.80 -10.38
N LYS A 39 -8.38 -7.04 -10.02
CA LYS A 39 -8.78 -8.23 -10.78
C LYS A 39 -10.29 -8.41 -10.80
N SER A 40 -10.95 -8.27 -9.64
CA SER A 40 -12.41 -8.35 -9.55
C SER A 40 -13.08 -7.24 -10.37
N ALA A 41 -12.61 -5.99 -10.26
CA ALA A 41 -13.16 -4.87 -11.02
C ALA A 41 -12.97 -5.05 -12.54
N ALA A 42 -11.79 -5.49 -12.97
CA ALA A 42 -11.48 -5.72 -14.38
C ALA A 42 -12.38 -6.80 -15.01
N LEU A 43 -12.89 -7.72 -14.19
CA LEU A 43 -13.75 -8.83 -14.61
C LEU A 43 -15.24 -8.42 -14.59
N ILE A 44 -15.72 -7.75 -13.53
CA ILE A 44 -17.15 -7.34 -13.44
C ILE A 44 -17.51 -6.20 -14.39
N LEU A 45 -16.63 -5.19 -14.52
CA LEU A 45 -17.00 -3.92 -15.13
C LEU A 45 -17.45 -4.07 -16.59
N PRO A 46 -16.77 -4.86 -17.45
CA PRO A 46 -17.22 -5.09 -18.82
C PRO A 46 -18.60 -5.76 -18.93
N ILE A 47 -18.96 -6.63 -17.97
CA ILE A 47 -20.26 -7.28 -17.91
C ILE A 47 -21.31 -6.27 -17.44
N ALA A 48 -21.02 -5.56 -16.35
CA ALA A 48 -21.89 -4.54 -15.79
C ALA A 48 -22.22 -3.41 -16.78
N TYR A 49 -21.24 -2.94 -17.56
CA TYR A 49 -21.49 -1.92 -18.58
C TYR A 49 -22.52 -2.38 -19.63
N ARG A 50 -22.47 -3.65 -20.05
CA ARG A 50 -23.47 -4.20 -20.99
C ARG A 50 -24.84 -4.30 -20.35
N ILE A 51 -24.91 -4.74 -19.10
CA ILE A 51 -26.17 -4.77 -18.32
C ILE A 51 -26.79 -3.36 -18.24
N PHE A 52 -25.98 -2.34 -17.95
CA PHE A 52 -26.44 -0.95 -17.83
C PHE A 52 -26.88 -0.39 -19.19
N ASP A 53 -26.08 -0.57 -20.23
CA ASP A 53 -26.40 -0.13 -21.59
C ASP A 53 -27.71 -0.77 -22.09
N ASP A 54 -27.94 -2.05 -21.80
CA ASP A 54 -29.18 -2.72 -22.18
C ASP A 54 -30.39 -2.28 -21.34
N THR A 55 -30.20 -2.01 -20.05
CA THR A 55 -31.25 -1.45 -19.19
C THR A 55 -31.70 -0.07 -19.70
N VAL A 56 -30.76 0.77 -20.17
CA VAL A 56 -31.09 2.05 -20.82
C VAL A 56 -31.86 1.84 -22.12
N LYS A 57 -31.42 0.91 -22.98
CA LYS A 57 -32.12 0.61 -24.26
C LYS A 57 -33.56 0.15 -24.03
N LYS A 58 -33.82 -0.54 -22.92
CA LYS A 58 -35.17 -0.97 -22.51
C LYS A 58 -36.04 0.16 -21.95
N ASN A 59 -35.51 1.36 -21.76
CA ASN A 59 -36.20 2.52 -21.20
C ASN A 59 -36.81 2.25 -19.82
N LYS A 60 -36.06 1.58 -18.93
CA LYS A 60 -36.51 1.35 -17.56
C LYS A 60 -36.74 2.70 -16.84
N PRO A 61 -37.94 2.94 -16.27
CA PRO A 61 -38.24 4.22 -15.64
C PRO A 61 -37.35 4.45 -14.42
N GLY A 62 -36.72 5.62 -14.36
CA GLY A 62 -35.83 6.01 -13.26
C GLY A 62 -34.45 5.39 -13.29
N PHE A 63 -34.03 4.76 -14.39
CA PHE A 63 -32.67 4.30 -14.61
C PHE A 63 -31.97 5.18 -15.63
N ASP A 64 -30.97 5.93 -15.19
CA ASP A 64 -30.02 6.63 -16.03
C ASP A 64 -28.65 5.94 -15.94
N TRP A 65 -27.92 5.95 -17.05
CA TRP A 65 -26.54 5.50 -17.11
C TRP A 65 -25.84 6.30 -18.20
N SER A 66 -24.76 6.96 -17.82
CA SER A 66 -24.05 7.90 -18.69
C SER A 66 -22.59 7.48 -18.93
N PRO A 67 -21.98 7.93 -20.05
CA PRO A 67 -20.54 7.75 -20.26
C PRO A 67 -19.67 8.38 -19.17
N GLU A 68 -20.14 9.45 -18.52
CA GLU A 68 -19.42 10.12 -17.44
C GLU A 68 -19.33 9.24 -16.18
N GLU A 69 -20.37 8.48 -15.87
CA GLU A 69 -20.38 7.51 -14.77
C GLU A 69 -19.50 6.30 -15.05
N LYS A 70 -19.41 5.90 -16.32
CA LYS A 70 -18.44 4.90 -16.76
C LYS A 70 -16.99 5.33 -16.48
N ASP A 71 -16.67 6.59 -16.76
CA ASP A 71 -15.32 7.12 -16.49
C ASP A 71 -14.98 7.10 -14.99
N ILE A 72 -15.94 7.33 -14.10
CA ILE A 72 -15.73 7.21 -12.64
C ILE A 72 -15.31 5.78 -12.26
N LEU A 73 -15.96 4.76 -12.83
CA LEU A 73 -15.63 3.35 -12.57
C LEU A 73 -14.29 2.94 -13.20
N GLU A 74 -13.94 3.50 -14.36
CA GLU A 74 -12.63 3.32 -14.98
C GLU A 74 -11.51 3.96 -14.16
N VAL A 75 -11.74 5.15 -13.58
CA VAL A 75 -10.79 5.80 -12.66
C VAL A 75 -10.53 4.91 -11.44
N TYR A 76 -11.56 4.30 -10.85
CA TYR A 76 -11.38 3.35 -9.74
C TYR A 76 -10.44 2.20 -10.11
N LYS A 77 -10.65 1.58 -11.29
CA LYS A 77 -9.80 0.50 -11.79
C LYS A 77 -8.35 0.97 -11.95
N VAL A 78 -8.12 2.18 -12.47
CA VAL A 78 -6.79 2.77 -12.61
C VAL A 78 -6.15 3.04 -11.24
N GLN A 79 -6.91 3.49 -10.25
CA GLN A 79 -6.42 3.71 -8.89
C GLN A 79 -5.91 2.42 -8.26
N MET A 80 -6.69 1.33 -8.35
CA MET A 80 -6.27 0.02 -7.83
C MET A 80 -5.03 -0.50 -8.56
N LEU A 81 -4.96 -0.36 -9.90
CA LEU A 81 -3.78 -0.71 -10.67
C LEU A 81 -2.54 0.09 -10.23
N PHE A 82 -2.70 1.39 -10.02
CA PHE A 82 -1.60 2.26 -9.61
C PHE A 82 -1.09 1.89 -8.22
N LEU A 83 -2.00 1.65 -7.26
CA LEU A 83 -1.67 1.15 -5.92
C LEU A 83 -0.94 -0.20 -5.98
N TRP A 84 -1.38 -1.10 -6.85
CA TRP A 84 -0.74 -2.40 -7.04
C TRP A 84 0.70 -2.25 -7.53
N VAL A 85 0.91 -1.47 -8.59
CA VAL A 85 2.25 -1.25 -9.17
C VAL A 85 3.19 -0.53 -8.20
N ILE A 86 2.74 0.56 -7.56
CA ILE A 86 3.59 1.32 -6.64
C ILE A 86 3.95 0.50 -5.39
N SER A 87 3.03 -0.36 -4.91
CA SER A 87 3.29 -1.23 -3.78
C SER A 87 4.28 -2.35 -4.13
N ALA A 88 4.23 -2.87 -5.35
CA ALA A 88 5.21 -3.84 -5.84
C ALA A 88 6.62 -3.24 -5.87
N ILE A 89 6.72 -2.00 -6.38
CA ILE A 89 7.97 -1.23 -6.36
C ILE A 89 8.44 -1.03 -4.90
N GLY A 90 7.52 -0.72 -3.98
CA GLY A 90 7.80 -0.57 -2.55
C GLY A 90 8.43 -1.80 -1.90
N VAL A 91 7.83 -2.96 -2.12
CA VAL A 91 8.34 -4.25 -1.62
C VAL A 91 9.77 -4.49 -2.11
N ILE A 92 10.02 -4.30 -3.41
CA ILE A 92 11.35 -4.48 -4.02
C ILE A 92 12.35 -3.45 -3.44
N LEU A 93 11.94 -2.19 -3.33
CA LEU A 93 12.76 -1.10 -2.82
C LEU A 93 13.14 -1.33 -1.36
N CYS A 94 12.20 -1.78 -0.52
CA CYS A 94 12.47 -2.12 0.87
C CYS A 94 13.53 -3.21 0.97
N ILE A 95 13.40 -4.30 0.20
CA ILE A 95 14.41 -5.37 0.16
C ILE A 95 15.77 -4.82 -0.27
N PHE A 96 15.81 -4.03 -1.35
CA PHE A 96 17.03 -3.48 -1.91
C PHE A 96 17.76 -2.54 -0.95
N VAL A 97 17.02 -1.73 -0.16
CA VAL A 97 17.61 -0.80 0.81
C VAL A 97 17.97 -1.50 2.13
N MET A 98 17.26 -2.57 2.51
CA MET A 98 17.56 -3.37 3.70
C MET A 98 18.86 -4.18 3.57
N ILE A 99 19.08 -4.87 2.44
CA ILE A 99 20.24 -5.77 2.26
C ILE A 99 21.59 -5.08 2.56
N PRO A 100 21.87 -3.86 2.04
CA PRO A 100 23.12 -3.15 2.32
C PRO A 100 23.37 -2.83 3.80
N GLN A 101 22.34 -2.80 4.65
CA GLN A 101 22.48 -2.53 6.08
C GLN A 101 23.14 -3.68 6.85
N PHE A 102 23.15 -4.89 6.28
CA PHE A 102 23.69 -6.10 6.91
C PHE A 102 25.11 -6.44 6.44
N PHE A 103 25.66 -5.69 5.48
CA PHE A 103 27.07 -5.85 5.11
C PHE A 103 27.97 -5.06 6.07
N ASP A 104 28.80 -5.81 6.80
CA ASP A 104 29.84 -5.27 7.67
C ASP A 104 31.11 -5.00 6.86
N PHE A 105 31.65 -3.78 6.99
CA PHE A 105 32.94 -3.39 6.44
C PHE A 105 33.81 -2.86 7.57
N ASN A 106 35.13 -3.05 7.46
CA ASN A 106 36.05 -2.40 8.38
C ASN A 106 36.09 -0.90 8.07
N ASP A 107 35.82 -0.07 9.08
CA ASP A 107 36.03 1.37 8.98
C ASP A 107 37.55 1.67 8.84
N LYS A 108 37.90 2.92 8.52
CA LYS A 108 39.29 3.40 8.41
C LYS A 108 40.15 3.14 9.66
N ARG A 109 39.51 2.88 10.81
CA ARG A 109 40.13 2.55 12.10
C ARG A 109 40.23 1.04 12.38
N GLY A 110 39.80 0.18 11.46
CA GLY A 110 39.84 -1.28 11.61
C GLY A 110 38.67 -1.89 12.40
N ASN A 111 37.72 -1.07 12.86
CA ASN A 111 36.54 -1.54 13.58
C ASN A 111 35.44 -1.98 12.60
N PRO A 112 34.74 -3.10 12.84
CA PRO A 112 33.61 -3.51 12.03
C PRO A 112 32.49 -2.46 12.15
N SER A 113 32.08 -1.90 11.01
CA SER A 113 31.06 -0.85 10.90
C SER A 113 30.16 -1.11 9.69
N HIS A 114 28.89 -0.75 9.80
CA HIS A 114 27.92 -0.99 8.73
C HIS A 114 28.18 -0.08 7.51
N LEU A 115 27.97 -0.60 6.30
CA LEU A 115 28.27 0.09 5.04
C LEU A 115 27.69 1.53 4.96
N CYS A 116 26.45 1.72 5.42
CA CYS A 116 25.77 3.02 5.39
C CYS A 116 26.23 4.00 6.47
N LEU A 117 26.88 3.51 7.55
CA LEU A 117 27.56 4.35 8.53
C LEU A 117 28.93 4.83 7.99
N VAL A 118 29.64 3.95 7.30
CA VAL A 118 30.95 4.23 6.70
C VAL A 118 30.84 5.17 5.50
N ARG A 119 29.79 5.04 4.66
CA ARG A 119 29.57 5.85 3.46
C ARG A 119 28.35 6.77 3.61
N LYS A 120 28.53 7.93 4.27
CA LYS A 120 27.46 8.95 4.46
C LYS A 120 26.73 9.36 3.17
N LYS A 121 27.43 9.47 2.04
CA LYS A 121 26.81 9.78 0.73
C LYS A 121 25.78 8.73 0.31
N LEU A 122 26.08 7.44 0.54
CA LEU A 122 25.17 6.34 0.22
C LEU A 122 23.91 6.39 1.10
N ALA A 123 24.05 6.71 2.38
CA ALA A 123 22.92 6.86 3.29
C ALA A 123 21.96 8.00 2.86
N TRP A 124 22.51 9.13 2.39
CA TRP A 124 21.69 10.24 1.86
C TRP A 124 20.96 9.87 0.57
N VAL A 125 21.61 9.15 -0.35
CA VAL A 125 20.97 8.67 -1.59
C VAL A 125 19.83 7.71 -1.27
N MET A 126 20.05 6.73 -0.40
CA MET A 126 19.01 5.79 0.02
C MET A 126 17.84 6.49 0.71
N PHE A 127 18.12 7.46 1.59
CA PHE A 127 17.10 8.25 2.25
C PHE A 127 16.25 9.04 1.25
N LEU A 128 16.85 9.67 0.24
CA LEU A 128 16.11 10.42 -0.78
C LEU A 128 15.20 9.49 -1.60
N ILE A 129 15.70 8.33 -2.01
CA ILE A 129 14.92 7.32 -2.75
C ILE A 129 13.71 6.87 -1.94
N VAL A 130 13.90 6.50 -0.67
CA VAL A 130 12.81 6.07 0.23
C VAL A 130 11.83 7.22 0.49
N THR A 131 12.31 8.43 0.66
CA THR A 131 11.44 9.61 0.92
C THR A 131 10.55 9.91 -0.28
N VAL A 132 11.11 9.91 -1.48
CA VAL A 132 10.33 10.11 -2.72
C VAL A 132 9.29 9.01 -2.87
N TYR A 133 9.69 7.75 -2.62
CA TYR A 133 8.78 6.61 -2.66
C TYR A 133 7.59 6.79 -1.69
N ILE A 134 7.86 7.09 -0.42
CA ILE A 134 6.83 7.32 0.61
C ILE A 134 5.88 8.44 0.14
N ILE A 135 6.39 9.56 -0.36
CA ILE A 135 5.53 10.65 -0.83
C ILE A 135 4.61 10.19 -1.97
N VAL A 136 5.15 9.46 -2.96
CA VAL A 136 4.37 8.96 -4.09
C VAL A 136 3.30 7.96 -3.63
N LEU A 137 3.65 7.03 -2.72
CA LEU A 137 2.70 6.09 -2.14
C LEU A 137 1.61 6.83 -1.36
N GLY A 138 1.96 7.83 -0.56
CA GLY A 138 1.00 8.63 0.20
C GLY A 138 0.01 9.38 -0.69
N ILE A 139 0.48 9.95 -1.81
CA ILE A 139 -0.40 10.59 -2.81
C ILE A 139 -1.33 9.53 -3.43
N ALA A 140 -0.81 8.35 -3.77
CA ALA A 140 -1.62 7.27 -4.34
C ALA A 140 -2.72 6.78 -3.39
N VAL A 141 -2.36 6.55 -2.12
CA VAL A 141 -3.29 6.12 -1.07
C VAL A 141 -4.34 7.20 -0.82
N PHE A 142 -3.94 8.48 -0.76
CA PHE A 142 -4.87 9.58 -0.62
C PHE A 142 -5.85 9.68 -1.80
N TRP A 143 -5.35 9.55 -3.04
CA TRP A 143 -6.20 9.59 -4.23
C TRP A 143 -7.22 8.45 -4.27
N ALA A 144 -6.79 7.23 -3.94
CA ALA A 144 -7.72 6.10 -3.83
C ALA A 144 -8.74 6.27 -2.69
N TRP A 145 -8.33 6.92 -1.58
CA TRP A 145 -9.20 7.18 -0.44
C TRP A 145 -10.29 8.22 -0.75
N THR A 146 -9.99 9.28 -1.51
CA THR A 146 -10.98 10.34 -1.81
C THR A 146 -12.05 9.87 -2.79
N ASP A 147 -11.68 9.16 -3.86
CA ASP A 147 -12.63 8.87 -4.96
C ASP A 147 -13.12 7.41 -4.95
N GLY A 148 -12.37 6.48 -4.35
CA GLY A 148 -12.62 5.05 -4.47
C GLY A 148 -13.94 4.58 -3.85
N GLY A 149 -14.36 5.22 -2.76
CA GLY A 149 -15.62 4.86 -2.12
C GLY A 149 -16.86 5.41 -2.83
N ALA A 150 -16.75 6.56 -3.52
CA ALA A 150 -17.82 7.07 -4.38
C ALA A 150 -18.09 6.08 -5.52
N ALA A 151 -17.03 5.57 -6.17
CA ALA A 151 -17.15 4.58 -7.24
C ALA A 151 -17.88 3.30 -6.80
N ALA A 152 -17.58 2.79 -5.60
CA ALA A 152 -18.27 1.62 -5.05
C ALA A 152 -19.78 1.87 -4.89
N LYS A 153 -20.16 3.00 -4.29
CA LYS A 153 -21.57 3.34 -4.09
C LYS A 153 -22.30 3.53 -5.43
N HIS A 154 -21.66 4.19 -6.39
CA HIS A 154 -22.20 4.39 -7.73
C HIS A 154 -22.43 3.07 -8.46
N PHE A 155 -21.46 2.15 -8.41
CA PHE A 155 -21.61 0.83 -9.00
C PHE A 155 -22.78 0.06 -8.40
N HIS A 156 -22.86 -0.07 -7.06
CA HIS A 156 -23.90 -0.86 -6.41
C HIS A 156 -25.30 -0.28 -6.64
N ALA A 157 -25.45 1.05 -6.63
CA ALA A 157 -26.74 1.68 -6.91
C ALA A 157 -27.27 1.35 -8.33
N HIS A 158 -26.40 1.41 -9.35
CA HIS A 158 -26.77 1.04 -10.72
C HIS A 158 -26.95 -0.47 -10.87
N PHE A 159 -26.09 -1.27 -10.24
CA PHE A 159 -26.18 -2.72 -10.30
C PHE A 159 -27.48 -3.24 -9.68
N ASP A 160 -27.90 -2.72 -8.54
CA ASP A 160 -29.18 -3.08 -7.91
C ASP A 160 -30.37 -2.57 -8.73
N GLY A 161 -30.25 -1.38 -9.31
CA GLY A 161 -31.27 -0.76 -10.15
C GLY A 161 -31.39 -1.33 -11.56
N ALA A 162 -30.43 -2.10 -12.06
CA ALA A 162 -30.41 -2.60 -13.43
C ALA A 162 -31.36 -3.78 -13.66
N GLU A 163 -31.78 -3.97 -14.92
CA GLU A 163 -32.51 -5.17 -15.34
C GLU A 163 -31.52 -6.24 -15.79
N LYS A 164 -31.54 -7.39 -15.12
CA LYS A 164 -30.53 -8.43 -15.27
C LYS A 164 -31.14 -9.62 -15.97
N GLU A 165 -30.79 -9.80 -17.22
CA GLU A 165 -31.21 -10.96 -18.00
C GLU A 165 -30.40 -12.20 -17.61
N GLU A 166 -30.99 -13.37 -17.81
CA GLU A 166 -30.38 -14.67 -17.52
C GLU A 166 -29.01 -14.82 -18.20
N ILE A 167 -28.86 -14.33 -19.44
CA ILE A 167 -27.59 -14.36 -20.18
C ILE A 167 -26.46 -13.67 -19.40
N TYR A 168 -26.76 -12.53 -18.77
CA TYR A 168 -25.77 -11.79 -17.97
C TYR A 168 -25.50 -12.45 -16.62
N ILE A 169 -26.48 -13.15 -16.06
CA ILE A 169 -26.32 -13.91 -14.82
C ILE A 169 -25.41 -15.12 -15.08
N THR A 170 -25.64 -15.88 -16.15
CA THR A 170 -24.76 -17.00 -16.55
C THR A 170 -23.34 -16.52 -16.83
N GLU A 171 -23.17 -15.37 -17.48
CA GLU A 171 -21.85 -14.81 -17.71
C GLU A 171 -21.15 -14.39 -16.40
N LEU A 172 -21.89 -13.91 -15.40
CA LEU A 172 -21.35 -13.63 -14.07
C LEU A 172 -20.95 -14.91 -13.33
N GLU A 173 -21.76 -15.95 -13.41
CA GLU A 173 -21.48 -17.28 -12.84
C GLU A 173 -20.18 -17.86 -13.40
N GLU A 174 -20.02 -17.84 -14.73
CA GLU A 174 -18.81 -18.30 -15.40
C GLU A 174 -17.59 -17.45 -15.02
N ALA A 175 -17.75 -16.13 -14.95
CA ALA A 175 -16.63 -15.22 -14.71
C ALA A 175 -16.15 -15.26 -13.25
N PHE A 176 -17.06 -15.42 -12.29
CA PHE A 176 -16.73 -15.48 -10.86
C PHE A 176 -16.62 -16.90 -10.29
N ASP A 177 -16.91 -17.93 -11.08
CA ASP A 177 -17.02 -19.33 -10.62
C ASP A 177 -17.95 -19.40 -9.40
N CYS A 178 -19.20 -19.01 -9.62
CA CYS A 178 -20.24 -18.89 -8.58
C CYS A 178 -21.58 -19.40 -9.08
N GLU A 179 -22.51 -19.61 -8.16
CA GLU A 179 -23.88 -20.04 -8.45
C GLU A 179 -24.84 -18.94 -8.01
N SER A 180 -25.89 -18.69 -8.81
CA SER A 180 -26.95 -17.72 -8.51
C SER A 180 -28.29 -18.37 -8.16
N ASP A 181 -28.33 -19.71 -8.05
CA ASP A 181 -29.55 -20.50 -7.87
C ASP A 181 -30.29 -20.15 -6.56
N ASP A 182 -31.60 -19.90 -6.68
CA ASP A 182 -32.50 -19.49 -5.58
C ASP A 182 -32.87 -20.68 -4.65
N ASP A 183 -32.54 -21.91 -5.07
CA ASP A 183 -32.88 -23.15 -4.39
C ASP A 183 -31.88 -23.49 -3.25
N GLN A 184 -31.79 -22.63 -2.22
CA GLN A 184 -31.26 -22.78 -0.84
C GLN A 184 -30.13 -23.79 -0.43
N GLU A 185 -29.47 -24.52 -1.32
CA GLU A 185 -28.44 -25.52 -0.96
C GLU A 185 -27.00 -25.01 -1.16
N VAL A 186 -26.83 -23.79 -1.66
CA VAL A 186 -25.52 -23.20 -1.95
C VAL A 186 -24.97 -22.50 -0.71
N ALA A 187 -23.72 -22.78 -0.35
CA ALA A 187 -23.05 -22.09 0.75
C ALA A 187 -22.95 -20.58 0.46
N GLU A 188 -23.11 -19.74 1.48
CA GLU A 188 -23.14 -18.26 1.33
C GLU A 188 -21.96 -17.73 0.47
N VAL A 189 -20.76 -18.31 0.69
CA VAL A 189 -19.48 -17.98 0.02
C VAL A 189 -19.49 -18.19 -1.50
N THR A 190 -20.36 -19.06 -2.02
CA THR A 190 -20.46 -19.37 -3.46
C THR A 190 -21.56 -18.58 -4.17
N MET A 191 -22.32 -17.73 -3.46
CA MET A 191 -23.33 -16.87 -4.08
C MET A 191 -22.70 -15.75 -4.93
N CYS A 192 -23.15 -15.64 -6.19
CA CYS A 192 -22.66 -14.60 -7.09
C CYS A 192 -22.87 -13.17 -6.57
N TRP A 193 -24.02 -12.91 -5.92
CA TRP A 193 -24.34 -11.59 -5.37
C TRP A 193 -23.32 -11.12 -4.32
N GLU A 194 -22.85 -12.03 -3.48
CA GLU A 194 -21.85 -11.70 -2.46
C GLU A 194 -20.48 -11.40 -3.09
N LYS A 195 -20.09 -12.15 -4.13
CA LYS A 195 -18.86 -11.88 -4.89
C LYS A 195 -18.91 -10.54 -5.62
N VAL A 196 -20.06 -10.19 -6.21
CA VAL A 196 -20.25 -8.87 -6.84
C VAL A 196 -20.18 -7.76 -5.79
N ASN A 197 -20.81 -7.93 -4.63
CA ASN A 197 -20.78 -6.94 -3.55
C ASN A 197 -19.35 -6.70 -3.01
N LYS A 198 -18.50 -7.74 -3.05
CA LYS A 198 -17.08 -7.66 -2.65
C LYS A 198 -16.14 -7.18 -3.76
N THR A 199 -16.66 -6.83 -4.93
CA THR A 199 -15.82 -6.42 -6.07
C THR A 199 -15.23 -5.03 -5.90
N PHE A 200 -15.89 -4.15 -5.15
CA PHE A 200 -15.37 -2.83 -4.84
C PHE A 200 -14.92 -2.76 -3.39
N ILE A 201 -13.80 -2.09 -3.17
CA ILE A 201 -13.30 -1.86 -1.82
C ILE A 201 -14.27 -0.98 -1.04
N SER A 202 -14.68 -1.43 0.14
CA SER A 202 -15.55 -0.64 1.00
C SER A 202 -14.83 0.63 1.48
N HIS A 203 -15.59 1.69 1.76
CA HIS A 203 -15.09 2.89 2.41
C HIS A 203 -14.30 2.60 3.70
N THR A 204 -14.78 1.67 4.53
CA THR A 204 -14.11 1.30 5.78
C THR A 204 -12.71 0.74 5.55
N TRP A 205 -12.52 -0.07 4.51
CA TRP A 205 -11.20 -0.60 4.15
C TRP A 205 -10.26 0.50 3.65
N LEU A 206 -10.78 1.45 2.84
CA LEU A 206 -10.00 2.62 2.41
C LEU A 206 -9.59 3.50 3.60
N ASP A 207 -10.50 3.74 4.56
CA ASP A 207 -10.20 4.46 5.80
C ASP A 207 -9.08 3.78 6.58
N ILE A 208 -9.18 2.46 6.77
CA ILE A 208 -8.14 1.70 7.47
C ILE A 208 -6.79 1.85 6.78
N LEU A 209 -6.74 1.71 5.44
CA LEU A 209 -5.49 1.88 4.68
C LEU A 209 -4.90 3.28 4.87
N PHE A 210 -5.72 4.32 4.70
CA PHE A 210 -5.26 5.71 4.81
C PHE A 210 -4.79 6.07 6.22
N PHE A 211 -5.56 5.71 7.25
CA PHE A 211 -5.18 6.02 8.63
C PHE A 211 -4.02 5.17 9.11
N ALA A 212 -3.91 3.90 8.70
CA ALA A 212 -2.73 3.08 8.98
C ALA A 212 -1.47 3.67 8.35
N TYR A 213 -1.57 4.15 7.10
CA TYR A 213 -0.48 4.87 6.44
C TYR A 213 -0.05 6.11 7.23
N LEU A 214 -0.99 7.01 7.52
CA LEU A 214 -0.70 8.28 8.17
C LEU A 214 -0.15 8.08 9.58
N SER A 215 -0.85 7.29 10.41
CA SER A 215 -0.45 7.05 11.80
C SER A 215 0.87 6.29 11.87
N GLY A 216 1.07 5.26 11.04
CA GLY A 216 2.30 4.49 10.96
C GLY A 216 3.49 5.39 10.64
N HIS A 217 3.38 6.22 9.60
CA HIS A 217 4.44 7.15 9.22
C HIS A 217 4.72 8.20 10.29
N ILE A 218 3.69 8.79 10.92
CA ILE A 218 3.88 9.75 12.02
C ILE A 218 4.63 9.11 13.20
N LEU A 219 4.25 7.88 13.59
CA LEU A 219 4.91 7.16 14.67
C LEU A 219 6.38 6.85 14.33
N VAL A 220 6.64 6.42 13.09
CA VAL A 220 7.99 6.19 12.59
C VAL A 220 8.82 7.48 12.68
N PHE A 221 8.32 8.59 12.13
CA PHE A 221 8.99 9.88 12.17
C PHE A 221 9.24 10.39 13.59
N ALA A 222 8.28 10.23 14.50
CA ALA A 222 8.43 10.62 15.90
C ALA A 222 9.46 9.75 16.65
N SER A 223 9.60 8.49 16.27
CA SER A 223 10.51 7.55 16.93
C SER A 223 11.97 7.63 16.45
N LEU A 224 12.21 8.15 15.24
CA LEU A 224 13.55 8.29 14.63
C LEU A 224 14.60 8.89 15.58
N PRO A 225 14.36 10.01 16.28
CA PRO A 225 15.36 10.65 17.15
C PRO A 225 15.76 9.80 18.37
N PHE A 226 14.86 8.94 18.85
CA PHE A 226 15.12 8.05 19.98
C PHE A 226 16.04 6.90 19.58
N PHE A 227 15.76 6.28 18.43
CA PHE A 227 16.55 5.16 17.94
C PHE A 227 17.89 5.59 17.33
N ASN A 228 17.99 6.81 16.79
CA ASN A 228 19.24 7.35 16.25
C ASN A 228 20.20 7.88 17.36
N ARG A 229 19.83 7.77 18.64
CA ARG A 229 20.67 8.22 19.78
C ARG A 229 22.01 7.48 19.88
N LYS A 230 22.09 6.22 19.44
CA LYS A 230 23.33 5.42 19.46
C LYS A 230 24.41 5.91 18.49
N LEU A 231 24.04 6.71 17.50
CA LEU A 231 24.98 7.30 16.54
C LEU A 231 25.75 8.50 17.12
N PHE A 232 25.24 9.07 18.21
CA PHE A 232 25.78 10.25 18.90
C PHE A 232 26.03 9.98 20.39
N LYS A 233 26.15 8.71 20.81
CA LYS A 233 26.79 8.45 22.11
C LYS A 233 28.24 8.88 21.92
N ASP A 234 28.67 9.87 22.69
CA ASP A 234 29.95 10.55 22.53
C ASP A 234 31.06 9.50 22.35
N ASP A 235 31.76 9.58 21.22
CA ASP A 235 33.01 8.83 20.97
C ASP A 235 34.00 9.02 22.14
N ASP A 236 33.82 10.05 22.96
CA ASP A 236 34.58 10.36 24.18
C ASP A 236 34.44 9.28 25.28
N GLU A 237 33.30 8.59 25.41
CA GLU A 237 33.10 7.52 26.41
C GLU A 237 33.92 6.26 26.02
N PHE A 238 34.11 6.02 24.72
CA PHE A 238 34.93 4.92 24.21
C PHE A 238 36.42 5.27 24.16
N ILE A 239 36.77 6.54 23.87
CA ILE A 239 38.15 7.05 23.92
C ILE A 239 38.68 6.98 25.35
N ASN A 240 37.91 7.44 26.35
CA ASN A 240 38.34 7.39 27.76
C ASN A 240 38.49 5.95 28.27
N ALA A 241 37.57 5.05 27.90
CA ALA A 241 37.67 3.63 28.29
C ALA A 241 38.86 2.88 27.67
N THR A 242 39.38 3.37 26.54
CA THR A 242 40.53 2.77 25.86
C THR A 242 41.85 3.45 26.26
N SER A 243 41.83 4.76 26.57
CA SER A 243 42.99 5.47 27.11
C SER A 243 43.33 5.01 28.53
N ASP A 244 42.32 4.79 29.38
CA ASP A 244 42.56 4.31 30.75
C ASP A 244 43.20 2.90 30.75
N LYS A 245 42.81 2.02 29.82
CA LYS A 245 43.44 0.70 29.66
C LYS A 245 44.85 0.72 29.08
N LEU A 246 45.25 1.80 28.41
CA LEU A 246 46.60 1.96 27.87
C LEU A 246 47.53 2.71 28.83
N LEU A 247 46.99 3.35 29.88
CA LEU A 247 47.74 4.03 30.93
C LEU A 247 47.96 3.16 32.17
N ASP A 248 47.24 2.03 32.28
CA ASP A 248 47.38 1.03 33.35
C ASP A 248 48.34 -0.15 32.99
N ASN A 249 49.05 -0.08 31.87
CA ASN A 249 50.12 -1.02 31.46
C ASN A 249 51.44 -0.28 31.24
#